data_AF-A0A7Y6MCI9-F1
#
_entry.id   AF-A0A7Y6MCI9-F1
#
_cell.length_a   1.000
_cell.length_b   1.000
_cell.length_c   1.000
_cell.angle_alpha   90.00
_cell.angle_beta   90.00
_cell.angle_gamma   90.00
#
_symmetry.space_group_name_H-M   'P 1'
#
loop_
_entity.id
_entity.type
_entity.pdbx_description
1 polymer ?
#
loop_
_entity_poly.entity_id
_entity_poly.type
_entity_poly.pdbx_seq_one_letter_code
_entity_poly.pdbx_strand_id
1 'polypeptide(L)'
;MSTTWLLRCGLAAGVLVPVVLWADGATRPAYSLWHHGASQLGTGERAWLQTADFLLGALLLGLFAIGLRRALHPGRGATWGPALIATAAVGLAVAGLVPTDPALGYPPGQPEGLTPAGGVHQAAGLALFAGLSGAAFVLARRLGASSRAWTRYLRASGSLVVIFAFAAGIAYRLDTLGIWRPAPAGLLEHLALLTGRGPGTRTPARPEPVRPATASSYLTAPGTAPLSTPTSMSRPSARCRPSSPSPVRPWDRGTRATAGVTRPASSPSYSSAFSSASV
;
A
#
# COMPACT_ATOMS: atom_id res chain seq x y z
N MET A 1 17.98 4.63 12.79
CA MET A 1 17.18 5.41 11.82
C MET A 1 15.84 5.80 12.42
N SER A 2 15.46 7.08 12.32
CA SER A 2 14.15 7.56 12.77
C SER A 2 13.03 7.11 11.82
N THR A 3 11.81 6.97 12.35
CA THR A 3 10.62 6.58 11.57
C THR A 3 10.35 7.56 10.43
N THR A 4 10.58 8.86 10.64
CA THR A 4 10.42 9.89 9.61
C THR A 4 11.33 9.67 8.40
N TRP A 5 12.59 9.27 8.62
CA TRP A 5 13.51 8.94 7.52
C TRP A 5 13.04 7.75 6.71
N LEU A 6 12.59 6.68 7.38
CA LEU A 6 12.03 5.50 6.73
C LEU A 6 10.79 5.84 5.89
N LEU A 7 9.92 6.72 6.39
CA LEU A 7 8.75 7.17 5.63
C LEU A 7 9.14 7.99 4.38
N ARG A 8 10.19 8.81 4.46
CA ARG A 8 10.71 9.57 3.32
C ARG A 8 11.29 8.68 2.22
N CYS A 9 11.77 7.49 2.54
CA CYS A 9 12.24 6.53 1.52
C CYS A 9 11.15 6.18 0.50
N GLY A 10 9.87 6.13 0.90
CA GLY A 10 8.77 5.87 -0.03
C GLY A 10 8.57 7.00 -1.05
N LEU A 11 8.71 8.25 -0.61
CA LEU A 11 8.71 9.41 -1.51
C LEU A 11 9.92 9.39 -2.44
N ALA A 12 11.10 9.08 -1.90
CA ALA A 12 12.32 8.96 -2.69
C ALA A 12 12.19 7.88 -3.77
N ALA A 13 11.66 6.70 -3.44
CA ALA A 13 11.43 5.62 -4.40
C ALA A 13 10.49 6.05 -5.54
N GLY A 14 9.37 6.68 -5.21
CA GLY A 14 8.37 7.12 -6.19
C GLY A 14 8.82 8.24 -7.12
N VAL A 15 9.91 8.94 -6.78
CA VAL A 15 10.51 9.97 -7.65
C VAL A 15 11.72 9.43 -8.39
N LEU A 16 12.62 8.73 -7.68
CA LEU A 16 13.90 8.30 -8.21
C LEU A 16 13.73 7.29 -9.35
N VAL A 17 12.92 6.25 -9.13
CA VAL A 17 12.74 5.16 -10.12
C VAL A 17 12.21 5.71 -11.46
N PRO A 18 11.09 6.46 -11.50
CA PRO A 18 10.61 7.02 -12.78
C PRO A 18 11.62 7.98 -13.44
N VAL A 19 12.32 8.81 -12.65
CA VAL A 19 13.29 9.76 -13.19
C VAL A 19 14.46 9.05 -13.85
N VAL A 20 15.00 7.99 -13.23
CA VAL A 20 16.09 7.20 -13.79
C VAL A 20 15.63 6.47 -15.04
N LEU A 21 14.45 5.82 -15.01
CA LEU A 21 13.87 5.15 -16.18
C LEU A 21 13.71 6.09 -17.37
N TRP A 22 13.23 7.31 -17.16
CA TRP A 22 13.05 8.27 -18.24
C TRP A 22 14.34 8.88 -18.74
N ALA A 23 15.27 9.19 -17.85
CA ALA A 23 16.59 9.67 -18.26
C ALA A 23 17.31 8.60 -19.11
N ASP A 24 17.20 7.34 -18.69
CA ASP A 24 17.76 6.20 -19.39
C ASP A 24 17.06 5.96 -20.73
N GLY A 25 15.72 5.91 -20.73
CA GLY A 25 14.91 5.73 -21.94
C GLY A 25 15.05 6.86 -22.97
N ALA A 26 15.18 8.11 -22.52
CA ALA A 26 15.41 9.25 -23.41
C ALA A 26 16.80 9.23 -24.08
N THR A 27 17.76 8.48 -23.51
CA THR A 27 19.13 8.36 -24.03
C THR A 27 19.42 6.98 -24.63
N ARG A 28 18.43 6.07 -24.67
CA ARG A 28 18.60 4.70 -25.15
C ARG A 28 18.24 4.61 -26.63
N PRO A 29 19.18 4.22 -27.52
CA PRO A 29 18.89 4.05 -28.93
C PRO A 29 17.77 3.02 -29.17
N ALA A 30 16.92 3.27 -30.17
CA ALA A 30 15.76 2.45 -30.55
C ALA A 30 14.67 2.29 -29.47
N TYR A 31 14.86 2.81 -28.26
CA TYR A 31 13.83 2.83 -27.24
C TYR A 31 12.81 3.94 -27.53
N SER A 32 11.54 3.67 -27.21
CA SER A 32 10.44 4.60 -27.45
C SER A 32 9.51 4.51 -26.25
N LEU A 33 9.39 5.61 -25.50
CA LEU A 33 8.49 5.70 -24.34
C LEU A 33 7.03 5.44 -24.71
N TRP A 34 6.66 5.61 -25.98
CA TRP A 34 5.32 5.30 -26.48
C TRP A 34 5.11 3.79 -26.62
N HIS A 35 6.03 3.13 -27.32
CA HIS A 35 5.86 1.76 -27.80
C HIS A 35 6.44 0.72 -26.84
N HIS A 36 7.63 1.00 -26.29
CA HIS A 36 8.39 0.06 -25.49
C HIS A 36 8.12 0.24 -24.00
N GLY A 37 7.90 -0.89 -23.31
CA GLY A 37 7.68 -0.96 -21.88
C GLY A 37 8.84 -0.40 -21.05
N ALA A 38 8.55 0.10 -19.85
CA ALA A 38 9.56 0.55 -18.90
C ALA A 38 10.53 -0.59 -18.56
N SER A 39 10.00 -1.79 -18.35
CA SER A 39 10.76 -3.02 -18.06
C SER A 39 11.72 -3.43 -19.18
N GLN A 40 11.47 -3.01 -20.43
CA GLN A 40 12.33 -3.36 -21.55
C GLN A 40 13.70 -2.67 -21.47
N LEU A 41 13.86 -1.58 -20.71
CA LEU A 41 15.18 -0.94 -20.50
C LEU A 41 16.21 -1.86 -19.82
N GLY A 42 15.74 -2.96 -19.21
CA GLY A 42 16.48 -4.00 -18.51
C GLY A 42 16.98 -5.08 -19.45
N THR A 43 16.94 -4.80 -20.75
CA THR A 43 17.51 -5.61 -21.81
C THR A 43 18.54 -4.79 -22.60
N GLY A 44 19.47 -5.49 -23.27
CA GLY A 44 20.57 -4.86 -24.02
C GLY A 44 21.76 -4.44 -23.13
N GLU A 45 22.67 -3.66 -23.70
CA GLU A 45 23.99 -3.35 -23.11
C GLU A 45 23.91 -2.60 -21.77
N ARG A 46 22.91 -1.72 -21.62
CA ARG A 46 22.71 -0.88 -20.44
C ARG A 46 21.67 -1.45 -19.46
N ALA A 47 21.31 -2.73 -19.58
CA ALA A 47 20.36 -3.41 -18.69
C ALA A 47 20.68 -3.25 -17.20
N TRP A 48 21.97 -3.22 -16.85
CA TRP A 48 22.45 -3.06 -15.48
C TRP A 48 21.96 -1.75 -14.81
N LEU A 49 21.67 -0.70 -15.59
CA LEU A 49 21.12 0.56 -15.06
C LEU A 49 19.72 0.33 -14.48
N GLN A 50 18.87 -0.40 -15.21
CA GLN A 50 17.54 -0.72 -14.70
C GLN A 50 17.60 -1.68 -13.52
N THR A 51 18.51 -2.67 -13.54
CA THR A 51 18.75 -3.53 -12.38
C THR A 51 19.13 -2.71 -11.13
N ALA A 52 20.08 -1.78 -11.26
CA ALA A 52 20.51 -0.93 -10.15
C ALA A 52 19.37 -0.04 -9.63
N ASP A 53 18.61 0.58 -10.53
CA ASP A 53 17.46 1.43 -10.19
C ASP A 53 16.36 0.64 -9.48
N PHE A 54 16.03 -0.55 -9.97
CA PHE A 54 15.01 -1.42 -9.36
C PHE A 54 15.43 -1.95 -8.00
N LEU A 55 16.69 -2.33 -7.82
CA LEU A 55 17.21 -2.77 -6.52
C LEU A 55 17.24 -1.61 -5.51
N LEU A 56 17.61 -0.40 -5.95
CA LEU A 56 17.57 0.79 -5.10
C LEU A 56 16.12 1.16 -4.73
N GLY A 57 15.21 1.15 -5.70
CA GLY A 57 13.78 1.35 -5.48
C GLY A 57 13.19 0.31 -4.52
N ALA A 58 13.56 -0.97 -4.67
CA ALA A 58 13.13 -2.04 -3.79
C ALA A 58 13.63 -1.85 -2.36
N LEU A 59 14.90 -1.46 -2.19
CA LEU A 59 15.45 -1.12 -0.87
C LEU A 59 14.67 0.03 -0.22
N LEU A 60 14.42 1.11 -0.97
CA LEU A 60 13.69 2.27 -0.48
C LEU A 60 12.23 1.93 -0.11
N LEU A 61 11.55 1.11 -0.91
CA LEU A 61 10.21 0.60 -0.60
C LEU A 61 10.21 -0.33 0.61
N GLY A 62 11.23 -1.17 0.77
CA GLY A 62 11.41 -2.01 1.96
C GLY A 62 11.58 -1.18 3.23
N LEU A 63 12.43 -0.14 3.19
CA LEU A 63 12.58 0.81 4.29
C LEU A 63 11.26 1.55 4.58
N PHE A 64 10.51 1.93 3.54
CA PHE A 64 9.19 2.54 3.67
C PHE A 64 8.18 1.60 4.35
N ALA A 65 8.16 0.31 4.01
CA ALA A 65 7.32 -0.68 4.68
C ALA A 65 7.63 -0.76 6.19
N ILE A 66 8.91 -0.76 6.56
CA ILE A 66 9.33 -0.73 7.97
C ILE A 66 8.86 0.56 8.65
N GLY A 67 9.01 1.70 7.97
CA GLY A 67 8.53 3.01 8.44
C GLY A 67 7.02 3.01 8.71
N LEU A 68 6.23 2.49 7.77
CA LEU A 68 4.78 2.32 7.93
C LEU A 68 4.48 1.41 9.13
N ARG A 69 5.15 0.26 9.27
CA ARG A 69 4.91 -0.66 10.40
C ARG A 69 5.16 0.01 11.74
N ARG A 70 6.16 0.91 11.83
CA ARG A 70 6.49 1.67 13.05
C ARG A 70 5.52 2.83 13.32
N ALA A 71 5.04 3.49 12.29
CA ALA A 71 4.18 4.68 12.42
C ALA A 71 2.70 4.34 12.67
N LEU A 72 2.28 3.14 12.27
CA LEU A 72 0.88 2.74 12.28
C LEU A 72 0.50 2.07 13.61
N HIS A 73 -0.38 2.71 14.38
CA HIS A 73 -1.03 2.09 15.57
C HIS A 73 -1.70 0.75 15.24
N PRO A 74 -1.78 -0.20 16.20
CA PRO A 74 -2.27 -1.57 15.97
C PRO A 74 -3.65 -1.65 15.30
N GLY A 75 -3.81 -2.63 14.41
CA GLY A 75 -5.05 -2.90 13.66
C GLY A 75 -4.78 -3.51 12.28
N ARG A 76 -5.82 -3.96 11.55
CA ARG A 76 -5.66 -4.65 10.24
C ARG A 76 -4.85 -3.85 9.22
N GLY A 77 -5.03 -2.53 9.16
CA GLY A 77 -4.28 -1.65 8.27
C GLY A 77 -2.80 -1.45 8.66
N ALA A 78 -2.43 -1.73 9.91
CA ALA A 78 -1.04 -1.71 10.37
C ALA A 78 -0.26 -2.99 9.99
N THR A 79 -0.99 -4.05 9.61
CA THR A 79 -0.41 -5.31 9.14
C THR A 79 -0.39 -5.35 7.61
N TRP A 80 -1.55 -5.15 6.97
CA TRP A 80 -1.69 -5.33 5.53
C TRP A 80 -1.03 -4.22 4.71
N GLY A 81 -1.05 -2.96 5.19
CA GLY A 81 -0.39 -1.85 4.48
C GLY A 81 1.11 -2.10 4.30
N PRO A 82 1.87 -2.30 5.40
CA PRO A 82 3.29 -2.64 5.32
C PRO A 82 3.57 -3.93 4.55
N ALA A 83 2.75 -4.98 4.73
CA ALA A 83 2.95 -6.25 4.04
C ALA A 83 2.83 -6.10 2.52
N LEU A 84 1.82 -5.37 2.03
CA LEU A 84 1.63 -5.14 0.60
C LEU A 84 2.74 -4.29 -0.03
N ILE A 85 3.24 -3.28 0.70
CA ILE A 85 4.43 -2.52 0.27
C ILE A 85 5.67 -3.41 0.26
N ALA A 86 5.85 -4.31 1.22
CA ALA A 86 6.95 -5.26 1.22
C ALA A 86 6.85 -6.25 0.04
N THR A 87 5.64 -6.74 -0.29
CA THR A 87 5.41 -7.54 -1.50
C THR A 87 5.78 -6.77 -2.76
N ALA A 88 5.42 -5.48 -2.83
CA ALA A 88 5.81 -4.64 -3.96
C ALA A 88 7.33 -4.46 -4.06
N ALA A 89 8.01 -4.26 -2.93
CA ALA A 89 9.47 -4.18 -2.88
C ALA A 89 10.14 -5.48 -3.37
N VAL A 90 9.64 -6.64 -2.94
CA VAL A 90 10.15 -7.94 -3.42
C VAL A 90 9.90 -8.12 -4.91
N GLY A 91 8.70 -7.78 -5.40
CA GLY A 91 8.39 -7.82 -6.83
C GLY A 91 9.34 -6.94 -7.64
N LEU A 92 9.59 -5.72 -7.20
CA LEU A 92 10.53 -4.81 -7.86
C LEU A 92 11.97 -5.36 -7.85
N ALA A 93 12.42 -5.93 -6.72
CA ALA A 93 13.75 -6.55 -6.65
C ALA A 93 13.89 -7.73 -7.62
N VAL A 94 12.90 -8.62 -7.67
CA VAL A 94 12.90 -9.77 -8.60
C VAL A 94 12.88 -9.28 -10.05
N ALA A 95 12.07 -8.28 -10.39
CA ALA A 95 12.05 -7.67 -11.72
C ALA A 95 13.39 -7.02 -12.10
N GLY A 96 14.15 -6.52 -11.12
CA GLY A 96 15.49 -5.97 -11.36
C GLY A 96 16.55 -7.04 -11.60
N LEU A 97 16.43 -8.19 -10.93
CA LEU A 97 17.39 -9.30 -11.02
C LEU A 97 17.11 -10.24 -12.19
N VAL A 98 15.85 -10.38 -12.58
CA VAL A 98 15.41 -11.28 -13.64
C VAL A 98 15.03 -10.44 -14.86
N PRO A 99 15.71 -10.57 -16.00
CA PRO A 99 15.41 -9.76 -17.18
C PRO A 99 14.03 -10.10 -17.76
N THR A 100 13.39 -9.09 -18.35
CA THR A 100 12.19 -9.29 -19.18
C THR A 100 12.58 -9.83 -20.56
N ASP A 101 11.60 -10.38 -21.28
CA ASP A 101 11.81 -10.89 -22.63
C ASP A 101 12.00 -9.74 -23.65
N PRO A 102 12.92 -9.87 -24.62
CA PRO A 102 12.93 -9.02 -25.81
C PRO A 102 11.58 -9.09 -26.53
N ALA A 103 11.06 -7.94 -26.94
CA ALA A 103 9.74 -7.83 -27.56
C ALA A 103 9.59 -6.53 -28.36
N LEU A 104 8.65 -6.53 -29.30
CA LEU A 104 8.27 -5.33 -30.05
C LEU A 104 9.44 -4.68 -30.81
N GLY A 105 10.41 -5.49 -31.24
CA GLY A 105 11.64 -5.07 -31.92
C GLY A 105 12.73 -4.53 -30.99
N TYR A 106 12.57 -4.63 -29.67
CA TYR A 106 13.53 -4.13 -28.68
C TYR A 106 14.04 -5.23 -27.72
N PRO A 107 15.37 -5.33 -27.49
CA PRO A 107 16.43 -4.60 -28.18
C PRO A 107 16.55 -5.01 -29.65
N PRO A 108 17.06 -4.13 -30.53
CA PRO A 108 17.30 -4.50 -31.93
C PRO A 108 18.21 -5.73 -32.04
N GLY A 109 17.81 -6.69 -32.88
CA GLY A 109 18.60 -7.90 -33.18
C GLY A 109 18.51 -9.02 -32.13
N GLN A 110 17.73 -8.86 -31.06
CA GLN A 110 17.44 -9.94 -30.12
C GLN A 110 16.23 -10.76 -30.58
N PRO A 111 16.25 -12.11 -30.43
CA PRO A 111 15.10 -12.93 -30.74
C PRO A 111 13.97 -12.66 -29.74
N GLU A 112 12.78 -12.40 -30.27
CA GLU A 112 11.58 -12.27 -29.45
C GLU A 112 11.02 -13.66 -29.11
N GLY A 113 10.50 -13.80 -27.89
CA GLY A 113 9.90 -15.06 -27.45
C GLY A 113 9.59 -15.07 -25.97
N LEU A 114 8.70 -15.96 -25.56
CA LEU A 114 8.35 -16.15 -24.16
C LEU A 114 9.39 -17.07 -23.51
N THR A 115 10.13 -16.55 -22.54
CA THR A 115 11.07 -17.36 -21.74
C THR A 115 10.55 -17.58 -20.32
N PRO A 116 11.03 -18.62 -19.60
CA PRO A 116 10.73 -18.76 -18.18
C PRO A 116 11.17 -17.55 -17.36
N ALA A 117 12.28 -16.90 -17.71
CA ALA A 117 12.77 -15.69 -17.05
C ALA A 117 11.80 -14.52 -17.24
N GLY A 118 11.35 -14.28 -18.47
CA GLY A 118 10.30 -13.30 -18.74
C GLY A 118 9.00 -13.62 -17.99
N GLY A 119 8.60 -14.88 -17.91
CA GLY A 119 7.46 -15.31 -17.09
C GLY A 119 7.59 -14.93 -15.61
N VAL A 120 8.79 -15.12 -15.02
CA VAL A 120 9.09 -14.68 -13.64
C VAL A 120 9.07 -13.17 -13.53
N HIS A 121 9.63 -12.44 -14.49
CA HIS A 121 9.61 -10.97 -14.53
C HIS A 121 8.16 -10.45 -14.56
N GLN A 122 7.28 -11.03 -15.38
CA GLN A 122 5.87 -10.64 -15.45
C GLN A 122 5.13 -10.91 -14.13
N ALA A 123 5.40 -12.05 -13.48
CA ALA A 123 4.85 -12.34 -12.15
C ALA A 123 5.34 -11.34 -11.08
N ALA A 124 6.60 -10.94 -11.17
CA ALA A 124 7.20 -9.94 -10.29
C ALA A 124 6.58 -8.54 -10.51
N GLY A 125 6.36 -8.15 -11.77
CA GLY A 125 5.63 -6.94 -12.13
C GLY A 125 4.19 -6.94 -11.60
N LEU A 126 3.48 -8.06 -11.72
CA LEU A 126 2.14 -8.21 -11.12
C LEU A 126 2.18 -8.02 -9.60
N ALA A 127 3.14 -8.63 -8.91
CA ALA A 127 3.30 -8.47 -7.46
C ALA A 127 3.59 -7.02 -7.06
N LEU A 128 4.41 -6.32 -7.85
CA LEU A 128 4.69 -4.88 -7.70
C LEU A 128 3.42 -4.04 -7.80
N PHE A 129 2.71 -4.10 -8.93
CA PHE A 129 1.53 -3.27 -9.17
C PHE A 129 0.38 -3.63 -8.23
N ALA A 130 0.11 -4.91 -8.01
CA ALA A 130 -0.92 -5.36 -7.07
C ALA A 130 -0.62 -4.95 -5.62
N GLY A 131 0.65 -5.04 -5.21
CA GLY A 131 1.10 -4.61 -3.89
C GLY A 131 0.91 -3.10 -3.68
N LEU A 132 1.32 -2.27 -4.64
CA LEU A 132 1.15 -0.82 -4.58
C LEU A 132 -0.33 -0.41 -4.56
N SER A 133 -1.15 -0.95 -5.46
CA SER A 133 -2.59 -0.69 -5.50
C SER A 133 -3.30 -1.15 -4.23
N GLY A 134 -3.02 -2.38 -3.78
CA GLY A 134 -3.59 -2.94 -2.57
C GLY A 134 -3.24 -2.11 -1.34
N ALA A 135 -1.97 -1.70 -1.20
CA ALA A 135 -1.52 -0.85 -0.11
C ALA A 135 -2.25 0.50 -0.13
N ALA A 136 -2.44 1.11 -1.31
CA ALA A 136 -3.18 2.36 -1.44
C ALA A 136 -4.63 2.22 -0.95
N PHE A 137 -5.34 1.14 -1.30
CA PHE A 137 -6.71 0.90 -0.81
C PHE A 137 -6.76 0.62 0.69
N VAL A 138 -5.81 -0.15 1.24
CA VAL A 138 -5.74 -0.43 2.68
C VAL A 138 -5.49 0.87 3.47
N LEU A 139 -4.56 1.71 3.02
CA LEU A 139 -4.28 3.01 3.63
C LEU A 139 -5.45 3.98 3.45
N ALA A 140 -6.13 3.98 2.30
CA ALA A 140 -7.31 4.81 2.06
C ALA A 140 -8.46 4.49 3.02
N ARG A 141 -8.71 3.20 3.27
CA ARG A 141 -9.71 2.73 4.25
C ARG A 141 -9.36 3.20 5.66
N ARG A 142 -8.08 3.16 6.02
CA ARG A 142 -7.61 3.62 7.33
C ARG A 142 -7.77 5.13 7.51
N LEU A 143 -7.42 5.92 6.49
CA LEU A 143 -7.51 7.38 6.54
C LEU A 143 -8.95 7.90 6.33
N GLY A 144 -9.92 7.02 6.05
CA GLY A 144 -11.31 7.40 5.76
C GLY A 144 -11.96 8.24 6.86
N ALA A 145 -11.61 8.00 8.13
CA ALA A 145 -12.11 8.76 9.26
C ALA A 145 -11.35 10.09 9.51
N SER A 146 -10.11 10.21 9.04
CA SER A 146 -9.23 11.34 9.36
C SER A 146 -9.06 12.34 8.22
N SER A 147 -9.17 11.92 6.95
CA SER A 147 -9.08 12.83 5.81
C SER A 147 -9.72 12.28 4.54
N ARG A 148 -10.85 12.88 4.15
CA ARG A 148 -11.52 12.59 2.86
C ARG A 148 -10.65 12.90 1.64
N ALA A 149 -9.77 13.89 1.74
CA ALA A 149 -8.88 14.26 0.63
C ALA A 149 -7.82 13.17 0.40
N TRP A 150 -7.13 12.73 1.45
CA TRP A 150 -6.14 11.65 1.36
C TRP A 150 -6.77 10.31 0.97
N THR A 151 -7.96 9.99 1.48
CA THR A 151 -8.68 8.77 1.06
C THR A 151 -9.02 8.78 -0.42
N ARG A 152 -9.53 9.90 -0.97
CA ARG A 152 -9.81 10.03 -2.40
C ARG A 152 -8.53 9.93 -3.23
N TYR A 153 -7.48 10.61 -2.81
CA TYR A 153 -6.17 10.56 -3.47
C TYR A 153 -5.60 9.14 -3.54
N LEU A 154 -5.59 8.40 -2.43
CA LEU A 154 -5.07 7.03 -2.37
C LEU A 154 -5.93 6.07 -3.21
N ARG A 155 -7.26 6.19 -3.16
CA ARG A 155 -8.15 5.38 -4.03
C ARG A 155 -7.90 5.67 -5.50
N ALA A 156 -7.86 6.95 -5.88
CA ALA A 156 -7.58 7.35 -7.25
C ALA A 156 -6.22 6.83 -7.72
N SER A 157 -5.17 7.00 -6.91
CA SER A 157 -3.83 6.50 -7.24
C SER A 157 -3.83 4.98 -7.42
N GLY A 158 -4.39 4.23 -6.45
CA GLY A 158 -4.46 2.77 -6.54
C GLY A 158 -5.27 2.27 -7.75
N SER A 159 -6.38 2.94 -8.09
CA SER A 159 -7.18 2.65 -9.28
C SER A 159 -6.43 2.98 -10.58
N LEU A 160 -5.74 4.11 -10.65
CA LEU A 160 -4.96 4.50 -11.83
C LEU A 160 -3.83 3.51 -12.10
N VAL A 161 -3.12 3.05 -11.07
CA VAL A 161 -2.10 1.99 -11.22
C VAL A 161 -2.71 0.74 -11.87
N VAL A 162 -3.86 0.26 -11.36
CA VAL A 162 -4.54 -0.92 -11.94
C VAL A 162 -4.93 -0.67 -13.39
N ILE A 163 -5.60 0.46 -13.66
CA ILE A 163 -6.11 0.79 -15.00
C ILE A 163 -4.95 0.85 -16.00
N PHE A 164 -3.89 1.59 -15.68
CA PHE A 164 -2.76 1.75 -16.57
C PHE A 164 -1.93 0.47 -16.74
N ALA A 165 -1.69 -0.31 -15.68
CA ALA A 165 -0.98 -1.58 -15.79
C ALA A 165 -1.74 -2.61 -16.63
N PHE A 166 -3.06 -2.73 -16.44
CA PHE A 166 -3.90 -3.60 -17.29
C PHE A 166 -3.97 -3.10 -18.73
N ALA A 167 -4.14 -1.79 -18.94
CA ALA A 167 -4.17 -1.21 -20.27
C ALA A 167 -2.84 -1.44 -21.01
N ALA A 168 -1.70 -1.28 -20.31
CA ALA A 168 -0.37 -1.58 -20.86
C ALA A 168 -0.24 -3.04 -21.28
N GLY A 169 -0.66 -3.98 -20.42
CA GLY A 169 -0.64 -5.41 -20.73
C GLY A 169 -1.53 -5.76 -21.93
N ILE A 170 -2.72 -5.17 -22.04
CA ILE A 170 -3.62 -5.37 -23.20
C ILE A 170 -2.99 -4.78 -24.46
N ALA A 171 -2.50 -3.53 -24.41
CA ALA A 171 -1.85 -2.87 -25.54
C ALA A 171 -0.64 -3.68 -26.03
N TYR A 172 0.20 -4.15 -25.11
CA TYR A 172 1.33 -5.04 -25.41
C TYR A 172 0.87 -6.30 -26.14
N ARG A 173 -0.18 -6.97 -25.65
CA ARG A 173 -0.71 -8.18 -26.29
C ARG A 173 -1.27 -7.90 -27.68
N LEU A 174 -2.04 -6.83 -27.86
CA LEU A 174 -2.58 -6.43 -29.17
C LEU A 174 -1.46 -6.13 -30.18
N ASP A 175 -0.37 -5.53 -29.72
CA ASP A 175 0.80 -5.27 -30.57
C ASP A 175 1.52 -6.56 -30.96
N THR A 176 1.82 -7.43 -29.98
CA THR A 176 2.46 -8.74 -30.27
C THR A 176 1.64 -9.58 -31.24
N LEU A 177 0.31 -9.47 -31.22
CA LEU A 177 -0.59 -10.17 -32.15
C LEU A 177 -0.75 -9.49 -33.52
N GLY A 178 -0.23 -8.27 -33.70
CA GLY A 178 -0.34 -7.54 -34.97
C GLY A 178 -1.67 -6.83 -35.18
N ILE A 179 -2.49 -6.73 -34.13
CA ILE A 179 -3.83 -6.13 -34.21
C ILE A 179 -3.74 -4.60 -34.14
N TRP A 180 -2.82 -4.05 -33.34
CA TRP A 180 -2.61 -2.61 -33.21
C TRP A 180 -1.11 -2.31 -33.10
N ARG A 181 -0.52 -1.70 -34.13
CA ARG A 181 0.92 -1.38 -34.18
C ARG A 181 1.18 0.06 -34.67
N PRO A 182 1.97 0.89 -33.97
CA PRO A 182 2.51 0.68 -32.63
C PRO A 182 1.46 1.01 -31.55
N ALA A 183 1.14 0.07 -30.68
CA ALA A 183 0.29 0.30 -29.52
C ALA A 183 1.02 1.12 -28.44
N PRO A 184 0.32 1.94 -27.63
CA PRO A 184 0.91 2.76 -26.57
C PRO A 184 1.26 1.96 -25.30
N ALA A 185 1.76 0.73 -25.43
CA ALA A 185 2.04 -0.15 -24.30
C ALA A 185 3.06 0.48 -23.32
N GLY A 186 4.13 1.05 -23.88
CA GLY A 186 5.13 1.79 -23.12
C GLY A 186 4.55 2.94 -22.33
N LEU A 187 3.78 3.82 -22.98
CA LEU A 187 3.23 5.00 -22.32
C LEU A 187 2.34 4.62 -21.13
N LEU A 188 1.50 3.61 -21.33
CA LEU A 188 0.58 3.12 -20.30
C LEU A 188 1.35 2.53 -19.09
N GLU A 189 2.43 1.78 -19.31
CA GLU A 189 3.25 1.25 -18.21
C GLU A 189 3.93 2.38 -17.42
N HIS A 190 4.46 3.40 -18.09
CA HIS A 190 5.06 4.55 -17.42
C HIS A 190 4.03 5.38 -16.64
N LEU A 191 2.79 5.50 -17.14
CA LEU A 191 1.70 6.15 -16.41
C LEU A 191 1.31 5.37 -15.15
N ALA A 192 1.40 4.04 -15.16
CA ALA A 192 1.19 3.22 -13.97
C ALA A 192 2.25 3.49 -12.89
N LEU A 193 3.49 3.80 -13.29
CA LEU A 193 4.59 4.13 -12.37
C LEU A 193 4.51 5.57 -11.81
N LEU A 194 3.75 6.45 -12.46
CA LEU A 194 3.73 7.90 -12.19
C LEU A 194 2.76 8.36 -11.10
N THR A 195 1.93 7.48 -10.57
CA THR A 195 0.84 7.91 -9.67
C THR A 195 1.39 8.32 -8.30
N GLY A 196 1.71 9.61 -8.13
CA GLY A 196 2.45 10.03 -6.94
C GLY A 196 2.52 11.53 -6.65
N ARG A 197 1.41 12.28 -6.75
CA ARG A 197 1.35 13.64 -6.17
C ARG A 197 0.22 13.80 -5.17
N GLY A 198 0.54 13.65 -3.88
CA GLY A 198 -0.41 13.82 -2.78
C GLY A 198 -1.07 15.21 -2.77
N PRO A 199 -2.23 15.37 -2.11
CA PRO A 199 -2.84 16.68 -1.92
C PRO A 199 -1.84 17.61 -1.23
N GLY A 200 -1.65 18.81 -1.77
CA GLY A 200 -0.81 19.82 -1.13
C GLY A 200 -1.31 20.08 0.29
N THR A 201 -0.45 19.89 1.29
CA THR A 201 -0.76 20.27 2.66
C THR A 201 -0.89 21.78 2.68
N ARG A 202 -2.12 22.31 2.74
CA ARG A 202 -2.30 23.70 3.18
C ARG A 202 -1.70 23.77 4.57
N THR A 203 -0.62 24.53 4.70
CA THR A 203 -0.08 24.94 5.99
C THR A 203 -1.25 25.50 6.80
N PRO A 204 -1.57 24.98 8.00
CA PRO A 204 -2.53 25.65 8.85
C PRO A 204 -2.01 27.07 9.07
N ALA A 205 -2.86 28.06 8.81
CA ALA A 205 -2.54 29.46 9.10
C ALA A 205 -2.02 29.53 10.54
N ARG A 206 -0.90 30.25 10.75
CA ARG A 206 -0.37 30.52 12.09
C ARG A 206 -1.54 30.92 13.00
N PRO A 207 -1.66 30.38 14.21
CA PRO A 207 -2.60 30.94 15.18
C PRO A 207 -2.25 32.43 15.32
N GLU A 208 -3.24 33.27 15.05
CA GLU A 208 -3.14 34.70 15.27
C GLU A 208 -2.68 34.93 16.72
N PRO A 209 -1.64 35.74 16.96
CA PRO A 209 -1.24 36.03 18.33
C PRO A 209 -2.44 36.66 19.03
N VAL A 210 -2.91 36.00 20.10
CA VAL A 210 -3.92 36.53 21.00
C VAL A 210 -3.42 37.89 21.47
N ARG A 211 -4.03 38.97 20.96
CA ARG A 211 -3.78 40.32 21.45
C ARG A 211 -4.11 40.31 22.95
N PRO A 212 -3.19 40.68 23.85
CA PRO A 212 -3.56 40.85 25.25
C PRO A 212 -4.66 41.90 25.32
N ALA A 213 -5.74 41.57 26.03
CA ALA A 213 -6.79 42.52 26.34
C ALA A 213 -6.12 43.75 26.99
N THR A 214 -6.18 44.89 26.32
CA THR A 214 -5.78 46.16 26.90
C THR A 214 -6.62 46.37 28.14
N ALA A 215 -5.98 46.36 29.30
CA ALA A 215 -6.54 46.76 30.58
C ALA A 215 -6.87 48.26 30.52
N SER A 216 -8.00 48.58 29.92
CA SER A 216 -8.54 49.93 29.88
C SER A 216 -10.06 49.86 29.84
N SER A 217 -10.63 49.08 30.77
CA SER A 217 -12.01 49.21 31.20
C SER A 217 -11.96 49.58 32.67
N TYR A 218 -11.62 50.85 32.90
CA TYR A 218 -11.70 51.54 34.18
C TYR A 218 -13.06 51.25 34.85
N LEU A 219 -13.06 50.86 36.12
CA LEU A 219 -13.20 51.81 37.24
C LEU A 219 -14.47 52.66 37.11
N THR A 220 -15.59 52.16 37.63
CA THR A 220 -16.58 53.02 38.28
C THR A 220 -17.32 52.20 39.33
N ALA A 221 -16.89 52.32 40.58
CA ALA A 221 -17.74 52.06 41.75
C ALA A 221 -18.46 53.37 42.10
N PRO A 222 -19.67 53.30 42.67
CA PRO A 222 -19.79 53.75 44.05
C PRO A 222 -20.76 52.92 44.90
N GLY A 223 -20.54 52.93 46.23
CA GLY A 223 -21.64 52.81 47.21
C GLY A 223 -21.57 51.65 48.22
N THR A 224 -20.91 51.91 49.36
CA THR A 224 -21.14 51.36 50.73
C THR A 224 -22.63 51.27 51.11
N ALA A 225 -23.22 50.41 51.96
CA ALA A 225 -22.88 49.36 52.96
C ALA A 225 -24.25 48.65 53.33
N PRO A 226 -24.47 47.87 54.44
CA PRO A 226 -23.57 47.16 55.36
C PRO A 226 -23.97 45.68 55.65
N LEU A 227 -23.19 45.07 56.56
CA LEU A 227 -23.18 43.72 57.12
C LEU A 227 -24.54 43.13 57.56
N SER A 228 -24.66 41.81 57.39
CA SER A 228 -25.30 40.91 58.38
C SER A 228 -24.61 39.53 58.37
N THR A 229 -24.24 39.07 59.55
CA THR A 229 -23.74 37.72 59.90
C THR A 229 -24.70 37.11 60.94
N PRO A 230 -24.50 35.86 61.41
CA PRO A 230 -24.87 34.60 60.79
C PRO A 230 -25.89 33.81 61.65
N THR A 231 -26.74 32.95 61.05
CA THR A 231 -27.61 32.05 61.84
C THR A 231 -27.09 30.61 61.80
N SER A 232 -27.00 30.07 63.00
CA SER A 232 -26.45 28.79 63.46
C SER A 232 -27.45 27.62 63.38
N MET A 233 -26.91 26.40 63.45
CA MET A 233 -27.55 25.08 63.75
C MET A 233 -28.40 24.48 62.62
N SER A 234 -28.34 23.18 62.30
CA SER A 234 -28.16 21.98 63.14
C SER A 234 -27.77 20.74 62.31
N ARG A 235 -26.89 19.87 62.85
CA ARG A 235 -26.81 18.43 62.51
C ARG A 235 -27.99 17.68 63.16
N PRO A 236 -28.41 16.53 62.62
CA PRO A 236 -28.10 15.29 63.33
C PRO A 236 -27.69 14.10 62.46
N SER A 237 -27.09 13.15 63.17
CA SER A 237 -26.47 11.86 62.86
C SER A 237 -27.44 10.68 62.62
N ALA A 238 -27.01 9.66 61.86
CA ALA A 238 -27.16 8.21 62.15
C ALA A 238 -26.69 7.36 60.93
N ARG A 239 -25.66 6.49 61.05
CA ARG A 239 -25.71 4.99 61.12
C ARG A 239 -26.27 4.33 59.83
N CYS A 240 -25.66 3.31 59.20
CA CYS A 240 -25.00 2.09 59.70
C CYS A 240 -24.00 1.49 58.68
N ARG A 241 -23.19 0.55 59.18
CA ARG A 241 -22.04 -0.16 58.58
C ARG A 241 -22.44 -1.43 57.77
N PRO A 242 -21.48 -2.20 57.18
CA PRO A 242 -21.64 -3.05 55.99
C PRO A 242 -21.89 -4.55 56.29
N SER A 243 -22.22 -5.32 55.25
CA SER A 243 -22.16 -6.80 55.27
C SER A 243 -21.78 -7.39 53.90
N SER A 244 -20.64 -8.08 53.87
CA SER A 244 -20.33 -9.28 53.03
C SER A 244 -20.69 -10.54 53.86
N PRO A 245 -20.74 -11.81 53.37
CA PRO A 245 -20.00 -12.43 52.25
C PRO A 245 -20.77 -13.48 51.36
N SER A 246 -20.08 -14.05 50.36
CA SER A 246 -20.44 -15.23 49.50
C SER A 246 -20.54 -16.56 50.32
N PRO A 247 -20.90 -17.79 49.82
CA PRO A 247 -20.28 -18.51 48.67
C PRO A 247 -21.09 -19.70 47.98
N VAL A 248 -20.41 -20.42 47.04
CA VAL A 248 -20.57 -21.85 46.57
C VAL A 248 -21.73 -22.22 45.60
N ARG A 249 -21.49 -22.46 44.29
CA ARG A 249 -21.10 -23.69 43.50
C ARG A 249 -22.23 -24.76 43.28
N PRO A 250 -22.00 -25.91 42.60
CA PRO A 250 -22.30 -26.12 41.17
C PRO A 250 -23.22 -27.34 40.92
N TRP A 251 -23.68 -27.58 39.68
CA TRP A 251 -24.19 -28.91 39.31
C TRP A 251 -23.54 -29.43 38.03
N ASP A 252 -23.12 -30.67 38.18
CA ASP A 252 -22.28 -31.52 37.35
C ASP A 252 -23.14 -32.63 36.71
N ARG A 253 -22.55 -33.37 35.76
CA ARG A 253 -23.02 -34.61 35.08
C ARG A 253 -23.96 -34.43 33.87
N GLY A 254 -23.81 -35.19 32.79
CA GLY A 254 -22.93 -36.34 32.58
C GLY A 254 -23.05 -36.93 31.17
N THR A 255 -22.02 -37.71 30.85
CA THR A 255 -21.71 -38.47 29.63
C THR A 255 -22.64 -39.65 29.29
N ARG A 256 -22.70 -39.96 27.98
CA ARG A 256 -22.84 -41.27 27.26
C ARG A 256 -23.91 -41.17 26.17
N ALA A 257 -23.90 -41.88 25.04
CA ALA A 257 -22.94 -42.67 24.28
C ALA A 257 -23.67 -43.09 22.98
N THR A 258 -22.92 -43.29 21.89
CA THR A 258 -23.13 -44.27 20.80
C THR A 258 -24.49 -44.37 20.08
N ALA A 259 -24.47 -44.14 18.77
CA ALA A 259 -24.97 -45.10 17.77
C ALA A 259 -24.48 -44.70 16.37
N GLY A 260 -23.80 -45.62 15.69
CA GLY A 260 -23.39 -45.48 14.30
C GLY A 260 -24.53 -45.82 13.34
N VAL A 261 -24.46 -45.25 12.14
CA VAL A 261 -25.09 -45.81 10.93
C VAL A 261 -24.13 -45.61 9.77
N THR A 262 -23.87 -46.72 9.10
CA THR A 262 -23.07 -46.96 7.90
C THR A 262 -23.70 -46.38 6.63
N ARG A 263 -22.88 -46.03 5.63
CA ARG A 263 -23.23 -46.16 4.20
C ARG A 263 -21.98 -46.18 3.28
N PRO A 264 -22.05 -46.85 2.12
CA PRO A 264 -20.91 -47.52 1.49
C PRO A 264 -20.23 -46.72 0.36
N ALA A 265 -19.09 -47.28 -0.05
CA ALA A 265 -18.20 -46.88 -1.14
C ALA A 265 -18.80 -47.05 -2.55
N SER A 266 -18.39 -46.17 -3.47
CA SER A 266 -17.98 -46.55 -4.82
C SER A 266 -17.10 -45.46 -5.45
N SER A 267 -15.90 -45.86 -5.83
CA SER A 267 -15.01 -45.18 -6.78
C SER A 267 -14.83 -46.09 -8.00
N PRO A 268 -14.51 -45.53 -9.17
CA PRO A 268 -13.21 -45.85 -9.77
C PRO A 268 -12.55 -44.60 -10.38
N SER A 269 -11.28 -44.33 -10.04
CA SER A 269 -10.08 -44.73 -10.80
C SER A 269 -9.85 -43.91 -12.07
N TYR A 270 -8.85 -43.04 -12.04
CA TYR A 270 -8.06 -42.67 -13.21
C TYR A 270 -6.59 -42.69 -12.80
N SER A 271 -5.86 -43.66 -13.35
CA SER A 271 -4.40 -43.71 -13.29
C SER A 271 -3.84 -43.62 -14.70
N SER A 272 -2.72 -42.93 -14.78
CA SER A 272 -1.90 -42.52 -15.92
C SER A 272 -1.46 -43.62 -16.90
N ALA A 273 -1.25 -43.23 -18.16
CA ALA A 273 -0.15 -43.77 -18.98
C ALA A 273 0.26 -42.80 -20.11
N PHE A 274 1.56 -42.54 -20.15
CA PHE A 274 2.39 -42.05 -21.27
C PHE A 274 2.26 -42.96 -22.51
N SER A 275 2.39 -42.41 -23.74
CA SER A 275 3.46 -42.76 -24.72
C SER A 275 3.23 -42.17 -26.13
N SER A 276 4.23 -41.40 -26.60
CA SER A 276 4.89 -41.41 -27.95
C SER A 276 4.14 -41.26 -29.30
N ALA A 277 4.58 -40.25 -30.06
CA ALA A 277 5.17 -40.28 -31.42
C ALA A 277 4.32 -40.13 -32.72
N SER A 278 4.87 -39.27 -33.61
CA SER A 278 4.78 -39.19 -35.09
C SER A 278 3.43 -38.73 -35.68
N VAL A 279 3.33 -37.60 -36.40
CA VAL A 279 3.80 -37.25 -37.76
C VAL A 279 3.72 -35.74 -37.94
#